data_AF-A0A924Y9V8-F1
#
_entry.id   AF-A0A924Y9V8-F1
#
_cell.length_a   1.000
_cell.length_b   1.000
_cell.length_c   1.000
_cell.angle_alpha   90.00
_cell.angle_beta   90.00
_cell.angle_gamma   90.00
#
_symmetry.space_group_name_H-M   'P 1'
#
loop_
_entity.id
_entity.type
_entity.pdbx_description
1 polymer ?
#
loop_
_entity_poly.entity_id
_entity_poly.type
_entity_poly.pdbx_seq_one_letter_code
_entity_poly.pdbx_strand_id
1 'polypeptide(L)'
;ANGFVVSAGEMGENITTRGVALLGLPNGTRLHVGVSAVVKLTGLRNPCAQIDRFQPGLLAAVLGRDTNGGLVRKAGVMGVVLVGGEICPGDEIRVELPPTPHQPLERV
;
A
#
# COMPACT_ATOMS: atom_id res chain seq x y z
N ALA A 1 16.11 9.28 -2.71
CA ALA A 1 15.92 7.89 -3.18
C ALA A 1 17.27 7.19 -3.11
N ASN A 2 17.35 5.96 -2.59
CA ASN A 2 18.61 5.28 -2.28
C ASN A 2 19.25 4.57 -3.50
N GLY A 3 19.00 5.05 -4.72
CA GLY A 3 19.56 4.47 -5.96
C GLY A 3 18.85 3.21 -6.50
N PHE A 4 17.74 2.77 -5.88
CA PHE A 4 16.93 1.66 -6.37
C PHE A 4 16.05 2.11 -7.56
N VAL A 5 15.95 1.26 -8.58
CA VAL A 5 15.07 1.45 -9.73
C VAL A 5 13.98 0.39 -9.62
N VAL A 6 12.76 0.82 -9.32
CA VAL A 6 11.63 -0.06 -9.06
C VAL A 6 10.43 0.43 -9.87
N SER A 7 9.95 -0.43 -10.75
CA SER A 7 8.82 -0.24 -11.66
C SER A 7 7.54 -0.84 -11.09
N ALA A 8 6.40 -0.51 -11.70
CA ALA A 8 5.10 -1.07 -11.32
C ALA A 8 5.12 -2.61 -11.36
N GLY A 9 4.67 -3.24 -10.28
CA GLY A 9 4.61 -4.69 -10.11
C GLY A 9 5.89 -5.35 -9.61
N GLU A 10 7.04 -4.66 -9.64
CA GLU A 10 8.33 -5.27 -9.28
C GLU A 10 8.48 -5.55 -7.78
N MET A 11 7.68 -4.90 -6.93
CA MET A 11 7.61 -5.24 -5.51
C MET A 11 6.59 -6.36 -5.22
N GLY A 12 5.94 -6.92 -6.25
CA GLY A 12 4.93 -7.97 -6.11
C GLY A 12 3.56 -7.45 -5.70
N GLU A 13 3.27 -6.17 -5.90
CA GLU A 13 1.93 -5.62 -5.71
C GLU A 13 1.00 -5.96 -6.87
N ASN A 14 -0.30 -6.11 -6.58
CA ASN A 14 -1.31 -6.33 -7.62
C ASN A 14 -1.76 -5.02 -8.28
N ILE A 15 -1.74 -3.91 -7.54
CA ILE A 15 -2.21 -2.60 -8.00
C ILE A 15 -1.16 -1.56 -7.62
N THR A 16 -0.57 -0.91 -8.63
CA THR A 16 0.29 0.26 -8.43
C THR A 16 -0.57 1.53 -8.51
N THR A 17 -0.46 2.41 -7.52
CA THR A 17 -1.25 3.65 -7.45
C THR A 17 -0.37 4.88 -7.64
N ARG A 18 -0.97 6.01 -8.04
CA ARG A 18 -0.29 7.30 -8.17
C ARG A 18 -1.15 8.40 -7.55
N GLY A 19 -0.53 9.31 -6.82
CA GLY A 19 -1.22 10.44 -6.17
C GLY A 19 -2.00 10.07 -4.91
N VAL A 20 -1.93 8.82 -4.45
CA VAL A 20 -2.62 8.35 -3.25
C VAL A 20 -1.58 8.01 -2.17
N ALA A 21 -1.60 8.74 -1.05
CA ALA A 21 -0.71 8.52 0.08
C ALA A 21 -1.16 7.33 0.96
N LEU A 22 -1.20 6.12 0.38
CA LEU A 22 -1.79 4.92 0.99
C LEU A 22 -1.33 4.63 2.42
N LEU A 23 -0.04 4.81 2.72
CA LEU A 23 0.54 4.50 4.03
C LEU A 23 -0.01 5.39 5.16
N GLY A 24 -0.52 6.58 4.81
CA GLY A 24 -1.11 7.53 5.76
C GLY A 24 -2.63 7.41 5.88
N LEU A 25 -3.26 6.51 5.11
CA LEU A 25 -4.71 6.30 5.19
C LEU A 25 -5.07 5.49 6.45
N PRO A 26 -6.24 5.74 7.07
CA PRO A 26 -6.70 4.95 8.21
C PRO A 26 -6.95 3.48 7.87
N ASN A 27 -6.82 2.61 8.87
CA ASN A 27 -7.34 1.25 8.81
C ASN A 27 -8.85 1.29 8.52
N GLY A 28 -9.30 0.45 7.59
CA GLY A 28 -10.69 0.39 7.16
C GLY A 28 -11.09 1.39 6.09
N THR A 29 -10.16 2.22 5.61
CA THR A 29 -10.36 3.03 4.39
C THR A 29 -10.78 2.14 3.23
N ARG A 30 -11.76 2.58 2.44
CA ARG A 30 -12.22 1.90 1.24
C ARG A 30 -11.69 2.63 0.01
N LEU A 31 -11.00 1.89 -0.84
CA LEU A 31 -10.58 2.34 -2.17
C LEU A 31 -11.63 1.85 -3.16
N HIS A 32 -12.35 2.77 -3.77
CA HIS A 32 -13.18 2.49 -4.93
C HIS A 32 -12.28 2.62 -6.16
N VAL A 33 -12.13 1.52 -6.91
CA VAL A 33 -11.23 1.44 -8.06
C VAL A 33 -12.07 1.12 -9.29
N GLY A 34 -11.99 1.97 -10.30
CA GLY A 34 -12.80 1.83 -11.51
C GLY A 34 -14.29 1.98 -11.21
N VAL A 35 -15.12 1.19 -11.89
CA VAL A 35 -16.59 1.37 -11.88
C VAL A 35 -17.24 0.82 -10.60
N SER A 36 -16.82 -0.35 -10.14
CA SER A 36 -17.53 -1.08 -9.07
C SER A 36 -16.65 -1.75 -8.02
N ALA A 37 -15.34 -1.92 -8.26
CA ALA A 37 -14.49 -2.65 -7.34
C ALA A 37 -14.22 -1.82 -6.08
N VAL A 38 -14.36 -2.46 -4.92
CA VAL A 38 -14.09 -1.82 -3.62
C VAL A 38 -13.13 -2.67 -2.80
N VAL A 39 -11.98 -2.11 -2.46
CA VAL A 39 -10.96 -2.74 -1.62
C VAL A 39 -10.87 -2.01 -0.29
N LYS A 40 -11.08 -2.71 0.82
CA LYS A 40 -10.88 -2.17 2.17
C LYS A 40 -9.45 -2.41 2.62
N LEU A 41 -8.76 -1.35 3.02
CA LEU A 41 -7.43 -1.45 3.61
C LEU A 41 -7.48 -2.14 4.98
N THR A 42 -6.57 -3.07 5.21
CA THR A 42 -6.49 -3.85 6.46
C THR A 42 -5.19 -3.65 7.22
N GLY A 43 -4.11 -3.23 6.55
CA GLY A 43 -2.84 -2.96 7.23
C GLY A 43 -1.70 -2.66 6.28
N LEU A 44 -0.52 -2.42 6.86
CA LEU A 44 0.75 -2.27 6.16
C LEU A 44 1.26 -3.64 5.75
N ARG A 45 1.69 -3.76 4.49
CA ARG A 45 2.35 -4.97 4.01
C ARG A 45 3.65 -5.19 4.80
N ASN A 46 3.86 -6.42 5.26
CA ASN A 46 5.16 -6.82 5.79
C ASN A 46 6.09 -7.23 4.62
N PRO A 47 7.15 -6.46 4.30
CA PRO A 47 8.09 -6.85 3.27
C PRO A 47 8.86 -8.11 3.69
N CYS A 48 9.22 -8.96 2.73
CA CYS A 48 9.91 -10.22 2.99
C CYS A 48 11.15 -10.36 2.09
N ALA A 49 11.93 -11.42 2.28
CA ALA A 49 13.17 -11.66 1.53
C ALA A 49 12.97 -11.73 -0.01
N GLN A 50 11.74 -11.88 -0.51
CA GLN A 50 11.47 -11.86 -1.95
C GLN A 50 11.88 -10.55 -2.63
N ILE A 51 11.63 -9.40 -2.00
CA ILE A 51 11.99 -8.11 -2.63
C ILE A 51 13.51 -7.87 -2.62
N ASP A 52 14.22 -8.49 -1.67
CA ASP A 52 15.69 -8.43 -1.64
C ASP A 52 16.33 -9.35 -2.69
N ARG A 53 15.64 -10.43 -3.07
CA ARG A 53 16.04 -11.26 -4.21
C ARG A 53 15.82 -10.56 -5.56
N PHE A 54 14.81 -9.69 -5.66
CA PHE A 54 14.61 -8.86 -6.84
C PHE A 54 15.74 -7.83 -6.98
N GLN A 55 16.02 -7.08 -5.91
CA GLN A 55 17.15 -6.15 -5.88
C GLN A 55 17.81 -6.16 -4.50
N PRO A 56 19.10 -6.53 -4.38
CA PRO A 56 19.79 -6.59 -3.10
C PRO A 56 19.76 -5.27 -2.34
N GLY A 57 19.41 -5.33 -1.05
CA GLY A 57 19.30 -4.16 -0.16
C GLY A 57 17.94 -3.47 -0.20
N LEU A 58 17.04 -3.85 -1.11
CA LEU A 58 15.71 -3.24 -1.23
C LEU A 58 14.86 -3.49 0.02
N LEU A 59 15.00 -4.65 0.67
CA LEU A 59 14.28 -4.95 1.92
C LEU A 59 14.65 -3.95 3.02
N ALA A 60 15.93 -3.65 3.18
CA ALA A 60 16.37 -2.64 4.14
C ALA A 60 15.90 -1.23 3.73
N ALA A 61 15.90 -0.92 2.44
CA ALA A 61 15.54 0.40 1.93
C ALA A 61 14.06 0.76 2.13
N VAL A 62 13.15 -0.23 2.15
CA VAL A 62 11.71 -0.01 2.41
C VAL A 62 11.39 0.11 3.91
N LEU A 63 12.35 -0.17 4.80
CA LEU A 63 12.21 0.01 6.24
C LEU A 63 12.79 1.37 6.64
N GLY A 64 11.92 2.29 7.07
CA GLY A 64 12.29 3.60 7.57
C GLY A 64 11.96 3.78 9.04
N ARG A 65 12.32 4.94 9.58
CA ARG A 65 11.84 5.41 10.89
C ARG A 65 11.10 6.73 10.72
N ASP A 66 10.05 6.93 11.51
CA ASP A 66 9.40 8.23 11.65
C ASP A 66 10.16 9.13 12.65
N THR A 67 9.64 10.34 12.87
CA THR A 67 10.24 11.34 13.78
C THR A 67 10.28 10.89 15.24
N ASN A 68 9.44 9.93 15.62
CA ASN A 68 9.37 9.36 16.95
C ASN A 68 10.20 8.06 17.06
N GLY A 69 10.92 7.69 16.00
CA GLY A 69 11.72 6.46 15.93
C GLY A 69 10.91 5.21 15.61
N GLY A 70 9.59 5.33 15.36
CA GLY A 70 8.69 4.25 15.01
C GLY A 70 9.01 3.66 13.64
N LEU A 71 8.85 2.34 13.49
CA LEU A 71 9.18 1.63 12.25
C LEU A 71 8.13 1.89 11.17
N VAL A 72 8.55 2.49 10.06
CA VAL A 72 7.71 2.76 8.88
C VAL A 72 8.02 1.74 7.79
N ARG A 73 6.98 1.04 7.31
CA ARG A 73 7.09 0.07 6.21
C ARG A 73 6.63 0.72 4.91
N LYS A 74 7.57 1.14 4.08
CA LYS A 74 7.32 1.72 2.75
C LYS A 74 7.16 0.64 1.67
N ALA A 75 6.47 -0.46 2.02
CA ALA A 75 6.33 -1.64 1.18
C ALA A 75 4.93 -1.80 0.57
N GLY A 76 4.03 -0.84 0.81
CA GLY A 76 2.63 -0.87 0.40
C GLY A 76 1.68 -1.27 1.53
N VAL A 77 0.41 -1.44 1.17
CA VAL A 77 -0.69 -1.80 2.07
C VAL A 77 -1.33 -3.11 1.60
N MET A 78 -2.00 -3.79 2.51
CA MET A 78 -2.86 -4.92 2.23
C MET A 78 -4.32 -4.49 2.33
N GLY A 79 -5.19 -5.22 1.63
CA GLY A 79 -6.62 -5.03 1.72
C GLY A 79 -7.39 -6.28 1.38
N VAL A 80 -8.69 -6.22 1.63
CA VAL A 80 -9.66 -7.26 1.28
C VAL A 80 -10.68 -6.69 0.29
N VAL A 81 -11.09 -7.49 -0.68
CA VAL A 81 -12.12 -7.12 -1.65
C VAL A 81 -13.48 -7.17 -0.94
N LEU A 82 -14.16 -6.02 -0.84
CA LEU A 82 -15.53 -5.94 -0.34
C LEU A 82 -16.55 -6.14 -1.47
N VAL A 83 -16.24 -5.60 -2.66
CA VAL A 83 -17.06 -5.72 -3.86
C VAL A 83 -16.12 -6.02 -5.02
N GLY A 84 -16.39 -7.12 -5.73
CA GLY A 84 -15.66 -7.50 -6.94
C GLY A 84 -16.09 -6.67 -8.14
N GLY A 85 -15.17 -6.47 -9.07
CA GLY A 85 -15.40 -5.73 -10.29
C GLY A 85 -14.19 -5.81 -11.20
N GLU A 86 -14.39 -5.47 -12.48
CA GLU A 86 -13.30 -5.28 -13.41
C GLU A 86 -12.57 -3.98 -13.08
N ILE A 87 -11.24 -4.02 -13.14
CA ILE A 87 -10.37 -2.85 -13.01
C ILE A 87 -9.36 -2.84 -14.16
N CYS A 88 -9.04 -1.66 -14.66
CA CYS A 88 -8.13 -1.45 -15.77
C CYS A 88 -7.01 -0.47 -15.38
N PRO A 89 -5.81 -0.57 -15.98
CA PRO A 89 -4.79 0.45 -15.84
C PRO A 89 -5.33 1.83 -16.24
N GLY A 90 -5.14 2.81 -15.36
CA GLY A 90 -5.64 4.18 -15.57
C GLY A 90 -6.97 4.48 -14.89
N ASP A 91 -7.63 3.49 -14.32
CA ASP A 91 -8.86 3.70 -13.55
C ASP A 91 -8.66 4.68 -12.39
N GLU A 92 -9.68 5.49 -12.15
CA GLU A 92 -9.72 6.39 -11.00
C GLU A 92 -9.76 5.60 -9.70
N ILE A 93 -9.07 6.13 -8.69
CA ILE A 93 -9.12 5.64 -7.32
C ILE A 93 -9.75 6.71 -6.44
N ARG A 94 -10.97 6.45 -5.96
CA ARG A 94 -11.63 7.31 -4.97
C ARG A 94 -11.46 6.72 -3.57
N VAL A 95 -11.01 7.57 -2.65
CA VAL A 95 -10.81 7.22 -1.24
C VAL A 95 -12.05 7.57 -0.42
N GLU A 96 -12.60 6.57 0.29
CA GLU A 96 -13.64 6.75 1.31
C GLU A 96 -13.05 6.41 2.69
N LEU A 97 -12.98 7.42 3.55
CA LEU A 97 -12.44 7.27 4.91
C LEU A 97 -13.46 6.59 5.84
N PRO A 98 -13.00 5.79 6.82
CA PRO A 98 -13.89 5.26 7.85
C PRO A 98 -14.38 6.40 8.77
N PRO A 99 -15.44 6.18 9.56
CA PRO A 99 -15.84 7.12 10.59
C PRO A 99 -14.72 7.39 11.61
N THR A 100 -14.72 8.59 12.18
CA THR A 100 -13.79 8.97 13.26
C THR A 100 -14.13 8.26 14.59
N PRO A 101 -13.14 8.00 15.47
CA PRO A 101 -11.73 8.34 15.33
C PRO A 101 -10.97 7.40 14.39
N HIS A 102 -10.08 7.95 13.57
CA HIS A 102 -9.25 7.18 12.66
C HIS A 102 -8.20 6.36 13.43
N GLN A 103 -8.03 5.11 13.01
CA GLN A 103 -6.95 4.24 13.49
C GLN A 103 -5.87 4.13 12.41
N PRO A 104 -4.57 4.21 12.76
CA PRO A 104 -3.49 4.02 11.80
C PRO A 104 -3.47 2.58 11.27
N LEU A 105 -2.86 2.37 10.11
CA LEU A 105 -2.60 1.02 9.60
C LEU A 105 -1.49 0.36 10.42
N GLU A 106 -1.76 -0.87 10.88
CA GLU A 106 -0.77 -1.71 11.56
C GLU A 106 -0.19 -2.77 10.62
N ARG A 107 0.89 -3.42 11.02
CA ARG A 107 1.46 -4.53 10.25
C ARG A 107 0.49 -5.72 10.27
N VAL A 108 0.18 -6.26 9.09
CA VAL A 108 -0.42 -7.59 8.91
C VAL A 108 0.63 -8.67 8.71
#